data_AF-A0A9E3WH23-F1
#
_entry.id   AF-A0A9E3WH23-F1
#
_cell.length_a   1.000
_cell.length_b   1.000
_cell.length_c   1.000
_cell.angle_alpha   90.00
_cell.angle_beta   90.00
_cell.angle_gamma   90.00
#
_symmetry.space_group_name_H-M   'P 1'
#
loop_
_entity.id
_entity.type
_entity.pdbx_description
1 polymer ?
#
loop_
_entity_poly.entity_id
_entity_poly.type
_entity_poly.pdbx_seq_one_letter_code
_entity_poly.pdbx_strand_id
1 'polypeptide(L)'
;MSAGRPPEGPKHADHLDGDNETKRRLRVVLETLSGERSVESACEELGVSPSRFHELRREALQAALDGLAPGASGRPKRKGPEGDSQRLEALERENEDLRFELQAAFVRTEIALAMPHVLTRKARADIKKKARQARRRLRQGSGEPGSGT
;
A
#
# COMPACT_ATOMS: atom_id res chain seq x y z
N MET A 1 -17.09 16.51 -49.95
CA MET A 1 -16.61 16.80 -48.58
C MET A 1 -17.07 15.63 -47.71
N SER A 2 -16.16 14.73 -47.32
CA SER A 2 -16.52 13.63 -46.42
C SER A 2 -16.88 14.25 -45.08
N ALA A 3 -18.12 14.09 -44.62
CA ALA A 3 -18.47 14.45 -43.25
C ALA A 3 -17.52 13.69 -42.31
N GLY A 4 -16.80 14.41 -41.46
CA GLY A 4 -15.96 13.81 -40.42
C GLY A 4 -16.81 12.97 -39.46
N ARG A 5 -16.18 12.12 -38.64
CA ARG A 5 -16.91 11.39 -37.59
C ARG A 5 -17.63 12.41 -36.69
N PRO A 6 -18.91 12.19 -36.37
CA PRO A 6 -19.62 13.04 -35.42
C PRO A 6 -18.91 13.00 -34.06
N PRO A 7 -18.84 14.13 -33.32
CA PRO A 7 -18.20 14.16 -32.02
C PRO A 7 -18.98 13.27 -31.04
N GLU A 8 -18.29 12.35 -30.37
CA GLU A 8 -18.91 11.46 -29.36
C GLU A 8 -19.24 12.21 -28.06
N GLY A 9 -18.59 13.36 -27.84
CA GLY A 9 -18.85 14.23 -26.70
C GLY A 9 -18.58 13.52 -25.37
N PRO A 10 -19.49 13.62 -24.37
CA PRO A 10 -19.33 12.96 -23.08
C PRO A 10 -19.19 11.43 -23.15
N LYS A 11 -19.63 10.80 -24.24
CA LYS A 11 -19.54 9.33 -24.42
C LYS A 11 -18.11 8.81 -24.55
N HIS A 12 -17.12 9.68 -24.79
CA HIS A 12 -15.71 9.29 -24.72
C HIS A 12 -15.32 8.66 -23.38
N ALA A 13 -16.00 9.00 -22.28
CA ALA A 13 -15.77 8.41 -20.97
C ALA A 13 -16.01 6.89 -20.93
N ASP A 14 -16.87 6.35 -21.80
CA ASP A 14 -17.22 4.92 -21.81
C ASP A 14 -16.11 4.02 -22.30
N HIS A 15 -15.28 4.56 -23.18
CA HIS A 15 -14.18 3.86 -23.82
C HIS A 15 -12.87 3.88 -23.01
N LEU A 16 -12.83 4.59 -21.88
CA LEU A 16 -11.66 4.62 -21.00
C LEU A 16 -11.53 3.35 -20.17
N ASP A 17 -10.36 3.09 -19.60
CA ASP A 17 -10.18 2.03 -18.60
C ASP A 17 -10.63 2.53 -17.22
N GLY A 18 -11.29 1.67 -16.44
CA GLY A 18 -11.76 2.00 -15.08
C GLY A 18 -13.08 1.33 -14.71
N ASP A 19 -13.49 1.50 -13.46
CA ASP A 19 -14.78 1.02 -12.98
C ASP A 19 -15.95 1.86 -13.53
N ASN A 20 -17.13 1.25 -13.63
CA ASN A 20 -18.32 1.87 -14.23
C ASN A 20 -18.78 3.12 -13.49
N GLU A 21 -18.59 3.20 -12.17
CA GLU A 21 -19.01 4.35 -11.37
C GLU A 21 -18.08 5.55 -11.63
N THR A 22 -16.77 5.33 -11.70
CA THR A 22 -15.80 6.37 -12.07
C THR A 22 -16.03 6.88 -13.50
N LYS A 23 -16.29 6.00 -14.46
CA LYS A 23 -16.68 6.39 -15.82
C LYS A 23 -17.95 7.22 -15.84
N ARG A 24 -18.96 6.81 -15.08
CA ARG A 24 -20.22 7.55 -14.94
C ARG A 24 -19.99 8.94 -14.37
N ARG A 25 -19.22 9.07 -13.28
CA ARG A 25 -18.85 10.37 -12.69
C ARG A 25 -18.15 11.28 -13.69
N LEU A 26 -17.21 10.74 -14.48
CA LEU A 26 -16.53 11.49 -15.53
C LEU A 26 -17.51 11.95 -16.62
N ARG A 27 -18.41 11.07 -17.08
CA ARG A 27 -19.44 11.44 -18.07
C ARG A 27 -20.28 12.62 -17.58
N VAL A 28 -20.77 12.56 -16.34
CA VAL A 28 -21.55 13.65 -15.73
C VAL A 28 -20.76 14.96 -15.73
N VAL A 29 -19.48 14.92 -15.37
CA VAL A 29 -18.61 16.12 -15.43
C VAL A 29 -18.52 16.67 -16.86
N LEU A 30 -18.31 15.81 -17.86
CA LEU A 30 -18.23 16.22 -19.27
C LEU A 30 -19.56 16.81 -19.79
N GLU A 31 -20.71 16.22 -19.42
CA GLU A 31 -22.04 16.74 -19.78
C GLU A 31 -22.28 18.14 -19.20
N THR A 32 -21.78 18.42 -17.98
CA THR A 32 -21.86 19.79 -17.42
C THR A 32 -20.94 20.78 -18.11
N LEU A 33 -19.83 20.31 -18.71
CA LEU A 33 -18.90 21.16 -19.47
C LEU A 33 -19.39 21.43 -20.89
N SER A 34 -20.06 20.47 -21.51
CA SER A 34 -20.67 20.63 -22.84
C SER A 34 -22.01 21.38 -22.79
N GLY A 35 -22.57 21.61 -21.60
CA GLY A 35 -23.85 22.28 -21.41
C GLY A 35 -25.06 21.37 -21.63
N GLU A 36 -24.85 20.07 -21.81
CA GLU A 36 -25.91 19.04 -21.93
C GLU A 36 -26.63 18.80 -20.59
N ARG A 37 -26.00 19.16 -19.47
CA ARG A 37 -26.54 18.98 -18.12
C ARG A 37 -26.26 20.18 -17.21
N SER A 38 -27.22 20.52 -16.35
CA SER A 38 -27.04 21.54 -15.31
C SER A 38 -26.22 21.02 -14.13
N VAL A 39 -25.55 21.92 -13.41
CA VAL A 39 -24.77 21.56 -12.21
C VAL A 39 -25.68 20.97 -11.13
N GLU A 40 -26.91 21.47 -10.98
CA GLU A 40 -27.89 20.99 -10.01
C GLU A 40 -28.28 19.54 -10.29
N SER A 41 -28.66 19.23 -11.54
CA SER A 41 -29.00 17.86 -11.96
C SER A 41 -27.82 16.89 -11.81
N ALA A 42 -26.59 17.37 -12.08
CA ALA A 42 -25.39 16.57 -11.84
C ALA A 42 -25.15 16.28 -10.35
N CYS A 43 -25.41 17.26 -9.47
CA CYS A 43 -25.28 17.08 -8.02
C CYS A 43 -26.29 16.06 -7.48
N GLU A 44 -27.54 16.14 -7.93
CA GLU A 44 -28.60 15.18 -7.59
C GLU A 44 -28.24 13.78 -8.07
N GLU A 45 -27.78 13.65 -9.32
CA GLU A 45 -27.44 12.35 -9.90
C GLU A 45 -26.25 11.68 -9.18
N LEU A 46 -25.26 12.45 -8.76
CA LEU A 46 -24.07 11.96 -8.09
C LEU A 46 -24.22 11.88 -6.56
N GLY A 47 -25.30 12.40 -5.99
CA GLY A 47 -25.53 12.45 -4.55
C GLY A 47 -24.50 13.31 -3.80
N VAL A 48 -24.03 14.41 -4.40
CA VAL A 48 -23.00 15.29 -3.82
C VAL A 48 -23.49 16.73 -3.71
N SER A 49 -22.90 17.50 -2.79
CA SER A 49 -23.18 18.94 -2.69
C SER A 49 -22.57 19.71 -3.88
N PRO A 50 -23.11 20.90 -4.22
CA PRO A 50 -22.55 21.75 -5.27
C PRO A 50 -21.07 22.08 -5.07
N SER A 51 -20.66 22.38 -3.83
CA SER A 51 -19.24 22.62 -3.49
C SER A 51 -18.37 21.42 -3.83
N ARG A 52 -18.79 20.20 -3.44
CA ARG A 52 -18.05 18.98 -3.72
C ARG A 52 -18.00 18.68 -5.22
N PHE A 53 -19.07 18.97 -5.96
CA PHE A 53 -19.08 18.84 -7.41
C PHE A 53 -18.11 19.81 -8.09
N HIS A 54 -18.04 21.06 -7.63
CA HIS A 54 -17.08 22.04 -8.15
C HIS A 54 -15.63 21.63 -7.92
N GLU A 55 -15.32 21.08 -6.75
CA GLU A 55 -14.01 20.50 -6.44
C GLU A 55 -13.68 19.32 -7.36
N LEU A 56 -14.61 18.37 -7.48
CA LEU A 56 -14.45 17.20 -8.36
C LEU A 56 -14.16 17.61 -9.81
N ARG A 57 -14.91 18.59 -10.32
CA ARG A 57 -14.71 19.12 -11.67
C ARG A 57 -13.35 19.78 -11.82
N ARG A 58 -12.89 20.52 -10.81
CA ARG A 58 -11.56 21.15 -10.81
C ARG A 58 -10.46 20.10 -10.82
N GLU A 59 -10.55 19.09 -9.95
CA GLU A 59 -9.59 17.98 -9.87
C GLU A 59 -9.47 17.24 -11.21
N ALA A 60 -10.61 16.92 -11.82
CA ALA A 60 -10.65 16.25 -13.13
C ALA A 60 -10.00 17.09 -14.24
N LEU A 61 -10.30 18.40 -14.29
CA LEU A 61 -9.71 19.29 -15.28
C LEU A 61 -8.21 19.52 -15.06
N GLN A 62 -7.77 19.60 -13.80
CA GLN A 62 -6.35 19.73 -13.49
C GLN A 62 -5.59 18.47 -13.91
N ALA A 63 -6.11 17.29 -13.61
CA ALA A 63 -5.49 16.03 -14.04
C ALA A 63 -5.44 15.91 -15.57
N ALA A 64 -6.47 16.36 -16.28
CA ALA A 64 -6.47 16.42 -17.74
C ALA A 64 -5.41 17.40 -18.27
N LEU A 65 -5.28 18.58 -17.66
CA LEU A 65 -4.26 19.57 -18.02
C LEU A 65 -2.85 19.01 -17.81
N ASP A 66 -2.61 18.36 -16.67
CA ASP A 66 -1.33 17.74 -16.33
C ASP A 66 -0.99 16.61 -17.32
N GLY A 67 -1.98 15.81 -17.72
CA GLY A 67 -1.82 14.75 -18.72
C GLY A 67 -1.58 15.26 -20.14
N LEU A 68 -2.00 16.48 -20.45
CA LEU A 68 -1.74 17.14 -21.74
C LEU A 68 -0.38 17.84 -21.78
N ALA A 69 0.31 17.98 -20.64
CA ALA A 69 1.65 18.55 -20.61
C ALA A 69 2.61 17.71 -21.48
N PRO A 70 3.50 18.34 -22.26
CA PRO A 70 4.42 17.62 -23.13
C PRO A 70 5.33 16.71 -22.31
N GLY A 71 5.13 15.40 -22.44
CA GLY A 71 6.03 14.40 -21.89
C GLY A 71 7.33 14.29 -22.70
N ALA A 72 8.38 13.74 -22.08
CA ALA A 72 9.57 13.32 -22.81
C ALA A 72 9.14 12.43 -23.99
N SER A 73 9.65 12.73 -25.19
CA SER A 73 9.24 12.05 -26.42
C SER A 73 9.42 10.53 -26.31
N GLY A 74 8.33 9.78 -26.49
CA GLY A 74 8.30 8.32 -26.45
C GLY A 74 7.17 7.76 -25.59
N ARG A 75 6.86 6.46 -25.77
CA ARG A 75 5.98 5.73 -24.86
C ARG A 75 6.65 5.79 -23.47
N PRO A 76 5.96 6.27 -22.41
CA PRO A 76 6.48 6.17 -21.06
C PRO A 76 6.95 4.73 -20.85
N LYS A 77 8.23 4.54 -20.47
CA LYS A 77 8.72 3.21 -20.10
C LYS A 77 7.70 2.67 -19.10
N ARG A 78 7.03 1.55 -19.43
CA ARG A 78 6.31 0.78 -18.41
C ARG A 78 7.30 0.67 -17.26
N LYS A 79 6.96 1.20 -16.08
CA LYS A 79 7.75 0.93 -14.89
C LYS A 79 7.85 -0.59 -14.83
N GLY A 80 9.04 -1.11 -15.11
CA GLY A 80 9.27 -2.53 -15.09
C GLY A 80 9.03 -3.02 -13.66
N PRO A 81 8.74 -4.31 -13.47
CA PRO A 81 8.55 -4.90 -12.15
C PRO A 81 9.74 -4.63 -11.18
N GLU A 82 10.90 -4.21 -11.69
CA GLU A 82 12.12 -3.94 -10.92
C GLU A 82 12.03 -2.75 -9.95
N GLY A 83 11.25 -1.71 -10.28
CA GLY A 83 11.09 -0.56 -9.37
C GLY A 83 10.17 -0.87 -8.19
N ASP A 84 9.17 -1.72 -8.44
CA ASP A 84 8.22 -2.17 -7.44
C ASP A 84 8.77 -3.36 -6.65
N SER A 85 9.66 -4.19 -7.22
CA SER A 85 10.21 -5.38 -6.55
C SER A 85 11.05 -5.03 -5.32
N GLN A 86 11.91 -4.01 -5.38
CA GLN A 86 12.70 -3.60 -4.21
C GLN A 86 11.81 -3.06 -3.09
N ARG A 87 10.75 -2.33 -3.44
CA ARG A 87 9.80 -1.81 -2.46
C ARG A 87 8.94 -2.93 -1.87
N LEU A 88 8.52 -3.88 -2.68
CA LEU A 88 7.79 -5.08 -2.25
C LEU A 88 8.64 -5.93 -1.32
N GLU A 89 9.88 -6.25 -1.68
CA GLU A 89 10.80 -7.00 -0.83
C GLU A 89 11.03 -6.30 0.52
N ALA A 90 11.19 -4.97 0.51
CA ALA A 90 11.35 -4.20 1.74
C ALA A 90 10.09 -4.27 2.63
N LEU A 91 8.91 -4.14 2.02
CA LEU A 91 7.63 -4.23 2.72
C LEU A 91 7.34 -5.65 3.23
N GLU A 92 7.72 -6.68 2.49
CA GLU A 92 7.58 -8.09 2.90
C GLU A 92 8.44 -8.38 4.12
N ARG A 93 9.72 -7.96 4.11
CA ARG A 93 10.61 -8.07 5.28
C ARG A 93 10.05 -7.34 6.50
N GLU A 94 9.59 -6.11 6.30
CA GLU A 94 8.96 -5.34 7.38
C GLU A 94 7.71 -6.04 7.93
N ASN A 95 6.91 -6.67 7.08
CA ASN A 95 5.73 -7.42 7.51
C ASN A 95 6.11 -8.67 8.31
N GLU A 96 7.14 -9.40 7.88
CA GLU A 96 7.66 -10.56 8.60
C GLU A 96 8.19 -10.18 9.98
N ASP A 97 8.98 -9.11 10.08
CA ASP A 97 9.51 -8.60 11.35
C ASP A 97 8.38 -8.18 12.30
N LEU A 98 7.42 -7.40 11.80
CA LEU A 98 6.27 -6.95 12.61
C LEU A 98 5.40 -8.12 13.08
N ARG A 99 5.19 -9.14 12.25
CA ARG A 99 4.46 -10.36 12.65
C ARG A 99 5.20 -11.11 13.76
N PHE A 100 6.52 -11.23 13.64
CA PHE A 100 7.33 -11.85 14.67
C PHE A 100 7.27 -11.06 15.99
N GLU A 101 7.39 -9.73 15.93
CA GLU A 101 7.27 -8.87 17.10
C GLU A 101 5.90 -8.97 17.77
N LEU A 102 4.83 -8.97 16.97
CA LEU A 102 3.46 -9.12 17.43
C LEU A 102 3.26 -10.47 18.13
N GLN A 103 3.72 -11.56 17.53
CA GLN A 103 3.66 -12.89 18.14
C GLN A 103 4.47 -12.94 19.45
N ALA A 104 5.67 -12.38 19.46
CA ALA A 104 6.49 -12.29 20.67
C ALA A 104 5.84 -11.43 21.77
N ALA A 105 5.07 -10.40 21.41
CA ALA A 105 4.31 -9.58 22.35
C ALA A 105 3.10 -10.35 22.92
N PHE A 106 2.38 -11.10 22.09
CA PHE A 106 1.30 -11.98 22.55
C PHE A 106 1.81 -13.03 23.53
N VAL A 107 2.86 -13.76 23.18
CA VAL A 107 3.46 -14.77 24.07
C VAL A 107 3.94 -14.15 25.39
N ARG A 108 4.56 -12.96 25.35
CA ARG A 108 4.95 -12.25 26.58
C ARG A 108 3.75 -11.89 27.45
N THR A 109 2.64 -11.48 26.85
CA THR A 109 1.40 -11.17 27.54
C THR A 109 0.77 -12.42 28.16
N GLU A 110 0.67 -13.52 27.40
CA GLU A 110 0.16 -14.79 27.90
C GLU A 110 0.98 -15.32 29.08
N ILE A 111 2.32 -15.28 28.99
CA ILE A 111 3.20 -15.65 30.09
C ILE A 111 2.99 -14.74 31.30
N ALA A 112 2.80 -13.43 31.09
CA ALA A 112 2.53 -12.51 32.18
C ALA A 112 1.23 -12.83 32.93
N LEU A 113 0.20 -13.29 32.21
CA LEU A 113 -1.09 -13.66 32.77
C LEU A 113 -1.05 -15.05 33.43
N ALA A 114 -0.50 -16.05 32.76
CA ALA A 114 -0.51 -17.44 33.23
C ALA A 114 0.62 -17.75 34.23
N MET A 115 1.80 -17.14 34.07
CA MET A 115 3.01 -17.41 34.87
C MET A 115 3.78 -16.13 35.24
N PRO A 116 3.20 -15.21 36.04
CA PRO A 116 3.81 -13.91 36.33
C PRO A 116 5.20 -14.01 36.98
N HIS A 117 5.43 -15.06 37.79
CA HIS A 117 6.66 -15.29 38.54
C HIS A 117 7.89 -15.48 37.64
N VAL A 118 7.71 -15.93 36.38
CA VAL A 118 8.77 -16.12 35.39
C VAL A 118 9.35 -14.79 34.91
N LEU A 119 8.56 -13.71 34.96
CA LEU A 119 8.99 -12.38 34.51
C LEU A 119 9.76 -11.60 35.58
N THR A 120 9.91 -12.13 36.79
CA THR A 120 10.60 -11.45 37.89
C THR A 120 12.10 -11.26 37.63
N ARG A 121 12.69 -10.18 38.20
CA ARG A 121 14.11 -9.86 38.05
C ARG A 121 15.03 -11.01 38.51
N LYS A 122 14.61 -11.74 39.55
CA LYS A 122 15.33 -12.91 40.07
C LYS A 122 15.27 -14.09 39.08
N ALA A 123 14.08 -14.45 38.61
CA ALA A 123 13.92 -15.52 37.62
C ALA A 123 14.72 -15.25 36.32
N ARG A 124 14.70 -14.01 35.83
CA ARG A 124 15.49 -13.60 34.66
C ARG A 124 17.00 -13.74 34.89
N ALA A 125 17.49 -13.38 36.07
CA ALA A 125 18.91 -13.53 36.43
C ALA A 125 19.34 -15.01 36.49
N ASP A 126 18.48 -15.87 37.03
CA ASP A 126 18.72 -17.31 37.12
C ASP A 126 18.72 -17.99 35.74
N ILE A 127 17.78 -17.63 34.85
CA ILE A 127 17.75 -18.10 33.46
C ILE A 127 19.03 -17.68 32.73
N LYS A 128 19.46 -16.41 32.86
CA LYS A 128 20.70 -15.90 32.23
C LYS A 128 21.94 -16.63 32.73
N LYS A 129 22.01 -16.91 34.04
CA LYS A 129 23.11 -17.69 34.66
C LYS A 129 23.16 -19.11 34.10
N LYS A 130 22.01 -19.81 34.03
CA LYS A 130 21.89 -21.15 33.46
C LYS A 130 22.28 -21.20 31.98
N ALA A 131 21.82 -20.24 31.17
CA ALA A 131 22.17 -20.14 29.75
C ALA A 131 23.68 -19.94 29.54
N ARG A 132 24.32 -19.08 30.34
CA ARG A 132 25.77 -18.87 30.30
C ARG A 132 26.54 -20.14 30.68
N GLN A 133 26.06 -20.88 31.68
CA GLN A 133 26.66 -22.15 32.11
C GLN A 133 26.51 -23.25 31.05
N ALA A 134 25.35 -23.34 30.39
CA ALA A 134 25.11 -24.26 29.28
C ALA A 134 26.06 -23.98 28.09
N ARG A 135 26.20 -22.71 27.68
CA ARG A 135 27.17 -22.30 26.66
C ARG A 135 28.62 -22.62 27.04
N ARG A 136 28.98 -22.50 28.32
CA ARG A 136 30.33 -22.85 28.81
C ARG A 136 30.58 -24.36 28.73
N ARG A 137 29.59 -25.18 29.08
CA ARG A 137 29.68 -26.66 29.00
C ARG A 137 29.82 -27.15 27.56
N LEU A 138 29.03 -26.60 26.64
CA LEU A 138 29.14 -26.88 25.20
C LEU A 138 30.55 -26.58 24.65
N ARG A 139 31.18 -25.51 25.14
CA ARG A 139 32.53 -25.10 24.73
C ARG A 139 33.66 -25.89 25.42
N GLN A 140 33.39 -26.55 26.55
CA GLN A 140 34.36 -27.38 27.28
C GLN A 140 34.29 -28.85 26.89
N GLY A 141 33.17 -29.32 26.31
CA GLY A 141 33.02 -30.67 25.78
C GLY A 141 33.59 -30.87 24.37
N SER A 142 34.05 -29.82 23.69
CA SER A 142 34.67 -29.87 22.35
C SER A 142 36.20 -29.87 22.40
N GLY A 143 36.81 -30.17 23.55
CA GLY A 143 38.25 -30.19 23.75
C GLY A 143 38.69 -31.52 24.37
N GLU A 144 38.70 -32.60 23.58
CA GLU A 144 39.55 -33.75 23.91
C GLU A 144 41.01 -33.48 23.48
N PRO A 145 42.00 -33.86 24.31
CA PRO A 145 43.41 -33.67 24.01
C PRO A 145 44.02 -34.88 23.27
N GLY A 146 44.58 -34.61 22.09
CA GLY A 146 45.82 -35.23 21.57
C GLY A 146 45.85 -36.71 21.18
N SER A 147 46.26 -36.95 19.93
CA SER A 147 47.39 -37.84 19.59
C SER A 147 47.83 -37.45 18.17
N GLY A 148 49.02 -36.91 17.89
CA GLY A 148 50.30 -37.25 18.47
C GLY A 148 50.87 -38.44 17.71
N THR A 149 51.89 -38.14 16.88
CA THR A 149 52.75 -39.01 16.04
C THR A 149 52.11 -39.69 14.84
#